data_AF-T0ZF01-F1
#
_entry.id   AF-T0ZF01-F1
#
_cell.length_a   1.000
_cell.length_b   1.000
_cell.length_c   1.000
_cell.angle_alpha   90.00
_cell.angle_beta   90.00
_cell.angle_gamma   90.00
#
_symmetry.space_group_name_H-M   'P 1'
#
loop_
_entity.id
_entity.type
_entity.pdbx_description
1 polymer ?
#
loop_
_entity_poly.entity_id
_entity_poly.type
_entity_poly.pdbx_seq_one_letter_code
_entity_poly.pdbx_strand_id
1 'polypeptide(L)'
;MGFRHAGQIASIIVDPDDSQRVFICALGNVWKPGGQRGLYRTTNGGRSWTRVLSGNPETGCGSVAFEPGNPDVMLAATWQVRRYPWKLVDGGPGSGIWRSTDGGTTWSELHRDLPPKPYGRIALAFAPSRPHRVYALIEARKGLLWRSNDQGSHWQMMSDNHNLDVRPFYFTQLAVSPNNADKVFFLSMELMESTDGGRTAFYADPMIHVDHHAIWMDPANPDRILQGNDGGIALSLNGGKN
;
A
#
# COMPACT_ATOMS: atom_id res chain seq x y z
N MET A 1 0.61 -19.51 -19.14
CA MET A 1 0.43 -19.34 -17.68
C MET A 1 0.61 -17.87 -17.33
N GLY A 2 -0.16 -17.32 -16.39
CA GLY A 2 -0.04 -15.92 -15.97
C GLY A 2 -1.38 -15.19 -15.78
N PHE A 3 -1.31 -13.98 -15.25
CA PHE A 3 -2.43 -13.10 -14.87
C PHE A 3 -3.07 -12.35 -16.06
N ARG A 4 -3.10 -12.96 -17.25
CA ARG A 4 -3.60 -12.33 -18.50
C ARG A 4 -5.04 -11.82 -18.41
N HIS A 5 -5.84 -12.42 -17.53
CA HIS A 5 -7.25 -12.07 -17.33
C HIS A 5 -7.53 -11.47 -15.95
N ALA A 6 -6.47 -11.11 -15.21
CA ALA A 6 -6.60 -10.52 -13.89
C ALA A 6 -7.11 -9.09 -13.92
N GLY A 7 -7.02 -8.40 -15.06
CA GLY A 7 -7.34 -6.98 -15.10
C GLY A 7 -6.25 -6.20 -14.37
N GLN A 8 -6.62 -5.48 -13.31
CA GLN A 8 -5.71 -4.62 -12.57
C GLN A 8 -4.80 -5.44 -11.62
N ILE A 9 -3.49 -5.18 -11.72
CA ILE A 9 -2.48 -5.61 -10.76
C ILE A 9 -2.07 -4.39 -9.94
N ALA A 10 -2.26 -4.44 -8.63
CA ALA A 10 -1.99 -3.32 -7.74
C ALA A 10 -0.54 -3.28 -7.27
N SER A 11 0.09 -4.45 -7.07
CA SER A 11 1.48 -4.55 -6.63
C SER A 11 2.08 -5.91 -6.99
N ILE A 12 3.40 -5.92 -7.17
CA ILE A 12 4.24 -7.11 -7.29
C ILE A 12 5.39 -6.90 -6.31
N ILE A 13 5.58 -7.81 -5.36
CA ILE A 13 6.70 -7.78 -4.43
C ILE A 13 7.48 -9.09 -4.54
N VAL A 14 8.81 -8.97 -4.55
CA VAL A 14 9.75 -10.09 -4.57
C VAL A 14 10.35 -10.18 -3.19
N ASP A 15 10.43 -11.39 -2.65
CA ASP A 15 11.11 -11.61 -1.38
C ASP A 15 12.61 -11.24 -1.52
N PRO A 16 13.15 -10.36 -0.65
CA PRO A 16 14.56 -9.99 -0.68
C PRO A 16 15.52 -11.16 -0.44
N ASP A 17 15.08 -12.22 0.25
CA ASP A 17 15.92 -13.36 0.63
C ASP A 17 15.73 -14.57 -0.32
N ASP A 18 14.65 -14.59 -1.12
CA ASP A 18 14.36 -15.64 -2.11
C ASP A 18 13.66 -15.10 -3.36
N SER A 19 14.43 -14.88 -4.43
CA SER A 19 13.91 -14.47 -5.75
C SER A 19 12.86 -15.40 -6.37
N GLN A 20 12.74 -16.66 -5.93
CA GLN A 20 11.70 -17.59 -6.38
C GLN A 20 10.36 -17.35 -5.69
N ARG A 21 10.37 -16.67 -4.53
CA ARG A 21 9.19 -16.29 -3.76
C ARG A 21 8.72 -14.89 -4.17
N VAL A 22 7.63 -14.84 -4.94
CA VAL A 22 7.04 -13.61 -5.45
C VAL A 22 5.56 -13.55 -5.09
N PHE A 23 5.07 -12.36 -4.77
CA PHE A 23 3.66 -12.11 -4.51
C PHE A 23 3.09 -11.13 -5.53
N ILE A 24 1.86 -11.40 -5.97
CA ILE A 24 1.08 -10.54 -6.86
C ILE A 24 -0.23 -10.17 -6.17
N CYS A 25 -0.45 -8.87 -5.97
CA CYS A 25 -1.74 -8.32 -5.58
C CYS A 25 -2.58 -8.08 -6.83
N ALA A 26 -3.45 -9.04 -7.13
CA ALA A 26 -4.42 -8.91 -8.19
C ALA A 26 -5.68 -8.25 -7.63
N LEU A 27 -5.92 -6.99 -8.02
CA LEU A 27 -7.16 -6.30 -7.69
C LEU A 27 -8.36 -6.94 -8.42
N GLY A 28 -8.10 -7.48 -9.62
CA GLY A 28 -9.14 -8.08 -10.46
C GLY A 28 -9.66 -7.13 -11.52
N ASN A 29 -10.48 -7.66 -12.43
CA ASN A 29 -11.20 -6.84 -13.40
C ASN A 29 -12.32 -6.08 -12.69
N VAL A 30 -12.10 -4.79 -12.44
CA VAL A 30 -13.07 -3.93 -11.72
C VAL A 30 -14.42 -3.74 -12.42
N TRP A 31 -14.61 -4.22 -13.65
CA TRP A 31 -15.90 -4.12 -14.37
C TRP A 31 -16.79 -5.37 -14.22
N LYS A 32 -16.26 -6.48 -13.70
CA LYS A 32 -16.99 -7.75 -13.51
C LYS A 32 -16.68 -8.42 -12.16
N PRO A 33 -17.62 -9.20 -11.58
CA PRO A 33 -17.33 -9.93 -10.35
C PRO A 33 -16.50 -11.19 -10.68
N GLY A 34 -15.82 -11.71 -9.67
CA GLY A 34 -15.00 -12.92 -9.74
C GLY A 34 -13.68 -12.72 -10.49
N GLY A 35 -13.19 -13.81 -11.06
CA GLY A 35 -11.93 -13.85 -11.82
C GLY A 35 -10.68 -14.02 -10.94
N GLN A 36 -9.54 -13.57 -11.47
CA GLN A 36 -8.25 -13.63 -10.77
C GLN A 36 -8.13 -12.43 -9.82
N ARG A 37 -8.73 -12.56 -8.64
CA ARG A 37 -8.67 -11.58 -7.54
C ARG A 37 -7.96 -12.15 -6.32
N GLY A 38 -7.36 -11.29 -5.52
CA GLY A 38 -6.69 -11.63 -4.27
C GLY A 38 -5.17 -11.56 -4.35
N LEU A 39 -4.52 -12.01 -3.28
CA LEU A 39 -3.07 -12.15 -3.21
C LEU A 39 -2.66 -13.54 -3.69
N TYR A 40 -1.69 -13.59 -4.58
CA TYR A 40 -1.13 -14.83 -5.08
C TYR A 40 0.34 -14.90 -4.75
N ARG A 41 0.81 -16.10 -4.42
CA ARG A 41 2.21 -16.42 -4.15
C ARG A 41 2.72 -17.44 -5.16
N THR A 42 3.95 -17.28 -5.61
CA THR A 42 4.74 -18.32 -6.27
C THR A 42 5.96 -18.61 -5.41
N THR A 43 6.50 -19.82 -5.53
CA THR A 43 7.76 -20.26 -4.90
C THR A 43 8.69 -20.92 -5.93
N ASN A 44 8.43 -20.69 -7.22
CA ASN A 44 9.18 -21.26 -8.33
C ASN A 44 9.37 -20.25 -9.47
N GLY A 45 9.52 -18.97 -9.11
CA GLY A 45 9.81 -17.91 -10.07
C GLY A 45 8.68 -17.65 -11.06
N GLY A 46 7.42 -17.87 -10.64
CA GLY A 46 6.23 -17.55 -11.42
C GLY A 46 5.75 -18.65 -12.37
N ARG A 47 6.31 -19.86 -12.30
CA ARG A 47 5.84 -21.02 -13.09
C ARG A 47 4.45 -21.46 -12.64
N SER A 48 4.18 -21.47 -11.34
CA SER A 48 2.85 -21.70 -10.77
C SER A 48 2.53 -20.71 -9.65
N TRP A 49 1.24 -20.50 -9.41
CA TRP A 49 0.74 -19.51 -8.45
C TRP A 49 -0.35 -20.12 -7.57
N THR A 50 -0.26 -19.87 -6.28
CA THR A 50 -1.26 -20.24 -5.27
C THR A 50 -1.93 -18.98 -4.77
N ARG A 51 -3.27 -18.97 -4.73
CA ARG A 51 -4.02 -17.87 -4.10
C ARG A 51 -3.95 -18.04 -2.59
N VAL A 52 -3.37 -17.05 -1.89
CA VAL A 52 -3.10 -17.13 -0.44
C VAL A 52 -4.00 -16.21 0.40
N LEU A 53 -4.59 -15.19 -0.21
CA LEU A 53 -5.58 -14.32 0.44
C LEU A 53 -6.64 -13.93 -0.59
N SER A 54 -7.91 -13.97 -0.20
CA SER A 54 -9.04 -13.60 -1.06
C SER A 54 -10.25 -13.15 -0.25
N GLY A 55 -11.14 -12.39 -0.88
CA GLY A 55 -12.45 -12.05 -0.31
C GLY A 55 -13.60 -12.51 -1.19
N ASN A 56 -14.70 -11.77 -1.14
CA ASN A 56 -15.86 -12.00 -2.00
C ASN A 56 -15.54 -11.74 -3.50
N PRO A 57 -16.46 -12.03 -4.44
CA PRO A 57 -16.21 -11.85 -5.87
C PRO A 57 -15.82 -10.43 -6.31
N GLU A 58 -16.04 -9.40 -5.50
CA GLU A 58 -15.68 -8.01 -5.84
C GLU A 58 -14.42 -7.52 -5.10
N THR A 59 -13.80 -8.40 -4.31
CA THR A 59 -12.66 -8.08 -3.46
C THR A 59 -11.36 -8.62 -4.05
N GLY A 60 -10.40 -7.73 -4.29
CA GLY A 60 -9.03 -8.08 -4.68
C GLY A 60 -7.99 -7.69 -3.63
N CYS A 61 -6.70 -7.90 -3.93
CA CYS A 61 -5.63 -7.32 -3.12
C CYS A 61 -5.27 -5.93 -3.67
N GLY A 62 -5.19 -4.93 -2.78
CA GLY A 62 -4.80 -3.55 -3.11
C GLY A 62 -3.39 -3.17 -2.68
N SER A 63 -2.85 -3.78 -1.62
CA SER A 63 -1.51 -3.48 -1.10
C SER A 63 -0.93 -4.70 -0.39
N VAL A 64 0.39 -4.87 -0.44
CA VAL A 64 1.12 -5.89 0.31
C VAL A 64 2.54 -5.37 0.60
N ALA A 65 3.05 -5.63 1.79
CA ALA A 65 4.38 -5.24 2.21
C ALA A 65 5.00 -6.30 3.14
N PHE A 66 6.31 -6.52 2.98
CA PHE A 66 7.14 -7.31 3.88
C PHE A 66 7.60 -6.48 5.06
N GLU A 67 7.75 -7.09 6.23
CA GLU A 67 8.57 -6.53 7.29
C GLU A 67 10.05 -6.53 6.83
N PRO A 68 10.75 -5.37 6.89
CA PRO A 68 12.15 -5.29 6.54
C PRO A 68 13.01 -6.24 7.39
N GLY A 69 13.78 -7.12 6.73
CA GLY A 69 14.63 -8.11 7.39
C GLY A 69 13.90 -9.37 7.89
N ASN A 70 12.59 -9.47 7.71
CA ASN A 70 11.81 -10.66 8.04
C ASN A 70 10.62 -10.84 7.08
N PRO A 71 10.83 -11.38 5.87
CA PRO A 71 9.79 -11.51 4.86
C PRO A 71 8.70 -12.54 5.21
N ASP A 72 8.84 -13.30 6.31
CA ASP A 72 7.75 -14.15 6.80
C ASP A 72 6.65 -13.36 7.52
N VAL A 73 6.97 -12.16 8.04
CA VAL A 73 6.00 -11.22 8.57
C VAL A 73 5.57 -10.27 7.44
N MET A 74 4.27 -10.29 7.15
CA MET A 74 3.71 -9.54 6.03
C MET A 74 2.39 -8.89 6.43
N LEU A 75 2.12 -7.74 5.82
CA LEU A 75 0.80 -7.13 5.84
C LEU A 75 0.25 -7.04 4.43
N ALA A 76 -1.04 -7.29 4.28
CA ALA A 76 -1.77 -7.14 3.02
C ALA A 76 -3.09 -6.42 3.27
N ALA A 77 -3.53 -5.67 2.28
CA ALA A 77 -4.85 -5.02 2.30
C ALA A 77 -5.71 -5.56 1.16
N THR A 78 -6.92 -5.97 1.50
CA THR A 78 -7.96 -6.28 0.52
C THR A 78 -8.80 -5.04 0.24
N TRP A 79 -9.23 -4.90 -1.01
CA TRP A 79 -10.07 -3.80 -1.46
C TRP A 79 -11.26 -4.36 -2.24
N GLN A 80 -12.46 -4.13 -1.71
CA GLN A 80 -13.70 -4.38 -2.43
C GLN A 80 -14.00 -3.20 -3.35
N VAL A 81 -14.00 -3.44 -4.66
CA VAL A 81 -14.22 -2.37 -5.64
C VAL A 81 -14.92 -2.86 -6.90
N ARG A 82 -15.90 -2.09 -7.34
CA ARG A 82 -16.64 -2.33 -8.58
C ARG A 82 -16.91 -1.05 -9.35
N ARG A 83 -16.55 -1.03 -10.63
CA ARG A 83 -16.88 0.01 -11.59
C ARG A 83 -18.06 -0.40 -12.45
N TYR A 84 -19.01 0.53 -12.56
CA TYR A 84 -20.08 0.59 -13.53
C TYR A 84 -19.88 1.84 -14.38
N PRO A 85 -20.41 1.89 -15.62
CA PRO A 85 -20.26 3.09 -16.47
C PRO A 85 -20.72 4.39 -15.81
N TRP A 86 -21.65 4.32 -14.85
CA TRP A 86 -22.24 5.47 -14.15
C TRP A 86 -21.88 5.56 -12.65
N LYS A 87 -21.11 4.61 -12.10
CA LYS A 87 -20.86 4.55 -10.65
C LYS A 87 -19.60 3.78 -10.29
N LEU A 88 -18.85 4.28 -9.31
CA LEU A 88 -17.86 3.52 -8.56
C LEU A 88 -18.50 3.05 -7.24
N VAL A 89 -18.44 1.75 -6.97
CA VAL A 89 -18.64 1.19 -5.64
C VAL A 89 -17.25 1.02 -5.05
N ASP A 90 -16.91 1.89 -4.12
CA ASP A 90 -15.63 1.90 -3.43
C ASP A 90 -15.81 1.48 -1.98
N GLY A 91 -15.22 0.34 -1.64
CA GLY A 91 -15.29 -0.22 -0.32
C GLY A 91 -16.51 -1.10 -0.05
N GLY A 92 -16.37 -1.91 0.99
CA GLY A 92 -17.38 -2.86 1.39
C GLY A 92 -16.86 -3.80 2.48
N PRO A 93 -17.66 -4.79 2.92
CA PRO A 93 -17.27 -5.72 3.97
C PRO A 93 -16.03 -6.56 3.62
N GLY A 94 -15.71 -6.72 2.33
CA GLY A 94 -14.52 -7.43 1.87
C GLY A 94 -13.21 -6.63 1.97
N SER A 95 -13.26 -5.32 2.19
CA SER A 95 -12.04 -4.52 2.45
C SER A 95 -11.53 -4.76 3.87
N GLY A 96 -10.22 -4.82 4.04
CA GLY A 96 -9.60 -5.11 5.34
C GLY A 96 -8.08 -5.14 5.29
N ILE A 97 -7.46 -5.12 6.46
CA ILE A 97 -6.01 -5.26 6.64
C ILE A 97 -5.76 -6.64 7.26
N TRP A 98 -4.75 -7.34 6.76
CA TRP A 98 -4.45 -8.72 7.11
C TRP A 98 -2.98 -8.85 7.44
N ARG A 99 -2.66 -9.69 8.44
CA ARG A 99 -1.30 -10.04 8.82
C ARG A 99 -1.04 -11.52 8.64
N SER A 100 0.13 -11.83 8.10
CA SER A 100 0.74 -13.15 8.14
C SER A 100 2.06 -13.10 8.91
N THR A 101 2.40 -14.21 9.56
CA THR A 101 3.68 -14.42 10.25
C THR A 101 4.34 -15.73 9.81
N ASP A 102 3.92 -16.28 8.67
CA ASP A 102 4.34 -17.58 8.13
C ASP A 102 4.54 -17.53 6.59
N GLY A 103 5.02 -16.39 6.10
CA GLY A 103 5.34 -16.18 4.68
C GLY A 103 4.10 -16.15 3.79
N GLY A 104 3.00 -15.64 4.31
CA GLY A 104 1.72 -15.52 3.62
C GLY A 104 0.96 -16.83 3.48
N THR A 105 1.20 -17.82 4.34
CA THR A 105 0.48 -19.10 4.31
C THR A 105 -0.86 -19.01 5.04
N THR A 106 -0.88 -18.35 6.20
CA THR A 106 -2.09 -18.02 6.95
C THR A 106 -2.18 -16.53 7.21
N TRP A 107 -3.41 -16.02 7.32
CA TRP A 107 -3.70 -14.60 7.46
C TRP A 107 -4.73 -14.37 8.56
N SER A 108 -4.47 -13.37 9.40
CA SER A 108 -5.40 -12.89 10.44
C SER A 108 -5.82 -11.46 10.13
N GLU A 109 -7.11 -11.16 10.25
CA GLU A 109 -7.62 -9.81 10.04
C GLU A 109 -7.24 -8.88 11.21
N LEU A 110 -6.71 -7.71 10.87
CA LEU A 110 -6.42 -6.63 11.81
C LEU A 110 -7.53 -5.59 11.75
N HIS A 111 -8.17 -5.35 12.89
CA HIS A 111 -9.30 -4.41 13.01
C HIS A 111 -9.30 -3.64 14.34
N ARG A 112 -8.44 -4.00 15.30
CA ARG A 112 -8.35 -3.34 16.60
C ARG A 112 -7.84 -1.91 16.42
N ASP A 113 -8.48 -0.96 17.12
CA ASP A 113 -8.17 0.48 17.13
C ASP A 113 -8.35 1.21 15.78
N LEU A 114 -8.60 0.50 14.69
CA LEU A 114 -8.86 1.05 13.36
C LEU A 114 -10.27 1.67 13.26
N PRO A 115 -10.53 2.52 12.25
CA PRO A 115 -11.83 3.15 12.11
C PRO A 115 -12.89 2.10 11.79
N PRO A 116 -14.19 2.37 11.99
CA PRO A 116 -15.24 1.44 11.59
C PRO A 116 -15.29 1.30 10.07
N LYS A 117 -15.53 0.07 9.59
CA LYS A 117 -15.81 -0.25 8.18
C LYS A 117 -17.07 0.47 7.67
N PRO A 118 -17.26 0.60 6.34
CA PRO A 118 -16.42 0.08 5.26
C PRO A 118 -15.13 0.87 5.05
N TYR A 119 -14.10 0.18 4.58
CA TYR A 119 -12.88 0.80 4.03
C TYR A 119 -12.93 0.78 2.51
N GLY A 120 -12.46 1.84 1.89
CA GLY A 120 -12.14 1.86 0.46
C GLY A 120 -10.72 1.36 0.21
N ARG A 121 -9.93 2.08 -0.59
CA ARG A 121 -8.54 1.71 -0.88
C ARG A 121 -7.64 1.89 0.35
N ILE A 122 -6.63 1.04 0.46
CA ILE A 122 -5.67 1.04 1.58
C ILE A 122 -4.25 0.86 1.04
N ALA A 123 -3.31 1.68 1.53
CA ALA A 123 -1.88 1.51 1.33
C ALA A 123 -1.18 1.18 2.65
N LEU A 124 -0.25 0.22 2.60
CA LEU A 124 0.54 -0.24 3.73
C LEU A 124 2.02 -0.03 3.43
N ALA A 125 2.77 0.52 4.39
CA ALA A 125 4.23 0.57 4.30
C ALA A 125 4.88 0.38 5.67
N PHE A 126 5.80 -0.56 5.74
CA PHE A 126 6.72 -0.70 6.88
C PHE A 126 7.81 0.37 6.82
N ALA A 127 8.31 0.77 7.98
CA ALA A 127 9.46 1.65 8.09
C ALA A 127 10.78 0.84 7.99
N PRO A 128 11.62 1.05 6.95
CA PRO A 128 12.85 0.25 6.79
C PRO A 128 13.82 0.35 7.97
N SER A 129 13.95 1.53 8.56
CA SER A 129 14.80 1.79 9.74
C SER A 129 14.22 1.31 11.07
N ARG A 130 12.94 0.90 11.11
CA ARG A 130 12.27 0.39 12.31
C ARG A 130 11.22 -0.66 11.94
N PRO A 131 11.62 -1.92 11.68
CA PRO A 131 10.77 -2.92 11.01
C PRO A 131 9.40 -3.17 11.65
N HIS A 132 9.26 -3.06 12.97
CA HIS A 132 7.96 -3.24 13.64
C HIS A 132 6.98 -2.08 13.45
N ARG A 133 7.44 -0.94 12.91
CA ARG A 133 6.60 0.21 12.61
C ARG A 133 6.00 0.07 11.22
N VAL A 134 4.68 0.17 11.15
CA VAL A 134 3.91 0.19 9.91
C VAL A 134 2.95 1.37 9.90
N TYR A 135 2.76 1.93 8.71
CA TYR A 135 1.75 2.92 8.40
C TYR A 135 0.66 2.31 7.52
N ALA A 136 -0.59 2.68 7.79
CA ALA A 136 -1.74 2.38 6.95
C ALA A 136 -2.44 3.69 6.59
N LEU A 137 -2.48 4.00 5.29
CA LEU A 137 -3.31 5.06 4.74
C LEU A 137 -4.63 4.42 4.28
N ILE A 138 -5.73 4.77 4.93
CA ILE A 138 -7.01 4.07 4.82
C ILE A 138 -8.07 5.06 4.34
N GLU A 139 -8.73 4.74 3.23
CA GLU A 139 -10.00 5.38 2.89
C GLU A 139 -11.07 4.95 3.89
N ALA A 140 -11.40 5.84 4.82
CA ALA A 140 -12.42 5.64 5.83
C ALA A 140 -13.23 6.93 6.02
N ARG A 141 -14.36 6.83 6.74
CA ARG A 141 -15.19 8.01 7.06
C ARG A 141 -14.49 9.05 7.94
N LYS A 142 -13.54 8.61 8.77
CA LYS A 142 -12.77 9.44 9.69
C LYS A 142 -11.41 8.81 9.96
N GLY A 143 -10.36 9.61 9.94
CA GLY A 143 -8.97 9.20 10.09
C GLY A 143 -8.44 8.61 8.80
N LEU A 144 -7.37 9.21 8.26
CA LEU A 144 -6.72 8.77 7.04
C LEU A 144 -5.46 7.96 7.32
N LEU A 145 -4.60 8.48 8.19
CA LEU A 145 -3.32 7.85 8.49
C LEU A 145 -3.32 7.20 9.87
N TRP A 146 -2.92 5.93 9.88
CA TRP A 146 -2.77 5.12 11.07
C TRP A 146 -1.35 4.58 11.16
N ARG A 147 -0.82 4.46 12.37
CA ARG A 147 0.50 3.90 12.64
C ARG A 147 0.41 2.84 13.72
N SER A 148 1.11 1.74 13.52
CA SER A 148 1.39 0.74 14.54
C SER A 148 2.91 0.67 14.78
N ASN A 149 3.33 0.33 16.00
CA ASN A 149 4.72 0.00 16.34
C ASN A 149 4.90 -1.48 16.73
N ASP A 150 3.89 -2.31 16.47
CA ASP A 150 3.82 -3.73 16.83
C ASP A 150 3.20 -4.57 15.71
N GLN A 151 3.62 -4.26 14.47
CA GLN A 151 3.24 -4.99 13.25
C GLN A 151 1.71 -5.08 13.05
N GLY A 152 1.00 -4.01 13.42
CA GLY A 152 -0.45 -3.88 13.25
C GLY A 152 -1.30 -4.50 14.36
N SER A 153 -0.73 -4.88 15.50
CA SER A 153 -1.51 -5.40 16.63
C SER A 153 -2.32 -4.30 17.32
N HIS A 154 -1.76 -3.10 17.44
CA HIS A 154 -2.43 -1.89 17.93
C HIS A 154 -2.15 -0.72 16.99
N TRP A 155 -3.18 0.06 16.72
CA TRP A 155 -3.11 1.19 15.80
C TRP A 155 -3.38 2.51 16.51
N GLN A 156 -2.68 3.55 16.11
CA GLN A 156 -2.91 4.92 16.53
C GLN A 156 -3.23 5.77 15.31
N MET A 157 -4.31 6.56 15.38
CA MET A 157 -4.59 7.56 14.36
C MET A 157 -3.55 8.67 14.46
N MET A 158 -2.86 8.94 13.35
CA MET A 158 -1.82 9.95 13.26
C MET A 158 -2.37 11.24 12.66
N SER A 159 -3.25 11.14 11.66
CA SER A 159 -3.80 12.30 10.97
C SER A 159 -5.10 12.00 10.24
N ASP A 160 -5.92 13.05 10.13
CA ASP A 160 -7.14 13.12 9.32
C ASP A 160 -7.01 14.24 8.25
N ASN A 161 -5.78 14.64 7.93
CA ASN A 161 -5.50 15.68 6.94
C ASN A 161 -5.86 15.18 5.53
N HIS A 162 -6.89 15.78 4.94
CA HIS A 162 -7.41 15.43 3.62
C HIS A 162 -6.33 15.44 2.51
N ASN A 163 -5.31 16.31 2.61
CA ASN A 163 -4.26 16.41 1.59
C ASN A 163 -3.42 15.13 1.47
N LEU A 164 -3.36 14.30 2.52
CA LEU A 164 -2.64 13.03 2.49
C LEU A 164 -3.25 12.04 1.48
N ASP A 165 -4.55 12.15 1.19
CA ASP A 165 -5.24 11.30 0.22
C ASP A 165 -6.57 11.93 -0.24
N VAL A 166 -6.49 12.89 -1.18
CA VAL A 166 -7.67 13.70 -1.56
C VAL A 166 -8.70 12.91 -2.36
N ARG A 167 -8.27 11.82 -3.03
CA ARG A 167 -9.11 10.97 -3.87
C ARG A 167 -8.62 9.51 -3.77
N PRO A 168 -8.99 8.80 -2.69
CA PRO A 168 -8.34 7.54 -2.34
C PRO A 168 -8.42 6.44 -3.40
N PHE A 169 -9.56 6.28 -4.08
CA PHE A 169 -9.68 5.32 -5.19
C PHE A 169 -8.61 5.50 -6.29
N TYR A 170 -8.03 6.70 -6.41
CA TYR A 170 -7.08 7.09 -7.44
C TYR A 170 -5.63 7.09 -6.93
N PHE A 171 -5.33 7.71 -5.78
CA PHE A 171 -3.95 7.95 -5.34
C PHE A 171 -3.43 6.94 -4.30
N THR A 172 -4.11 6.79 -3.15
CA THR A 172 -3.72 6.01 -1.95
C THR A 172 -2.41 5.24 -2.08
N GLN A 173 -1.31 5.94 -1.81
CA GLN A 173 0.04 5.39 -1.69
C GLN A 173 0.84 6.20 -0.68
N LEU A 174 1.77 5.54 0.00
CA LEU A 174 2.72 6.18 0.90
C LEU A 174 4.05 5.43 0.87
N ALA A 175 5.13 6.10 1.25
CA ALA A 175 6.42 5.46 1.43
C ALA A 175 7.18 6.07 2.62
N VAL A 176 7.89 5.23 3.35
CA VAL A 176 8.66 5.64 4.53
C VAL A 176 10.13 5.71 4.17
N SER A 177 10.80 6.77 4.61
CA SER A 177 12.21 6.98 4.32
C SER A 177 13.08 5.84 4.88
N PRO A 178 14.08 5.33 4.12
CA PRO A 178 14.89 4.20 4.55
C PRO A 178 15.64 4.41 5.87
N ASN A 179 16.10 5.64 6.13
CA ASN A 179 16.90 5.98 7.31
C ASN A 179 16.11 6.66 8.44
N ASN A 180 14.83 6.99 8.23
CA ASN A 180 14.03 7.70 9.22
C ASN A 180 12.59 7.20 9.22
N ALA A 181 12.23 6.44 10.26
CA ALA A 181 10.93 5.84 10.44
C ALA A 181 9.78 6.84 10.70
N ASP A 182 10.07 8.13 10.92
CA ASP A 182 9.09 9.21 11.05
C ASP A 182 9.02 10.10 9.80
N LYS A 183 9.91 9.92 8.82
CA LYS A 183 9.84 10.62 7.53
C LYS A 183 9.00 9.80 6.54
N VAL A 184 7.85 10.35 6.15
CA VAL A 184 6.85 9.67 5.30
C VAL A 184 6.43 10.59 4.17
N PHE A 185 6.43 10.06 2.94
CA PHE A 185 5.83 10.71 1.79
C PHE A 185 4.45 10.12 1.51
N PHE A 186 3.50 10.96 1.16
CA PHE A 186 2.15 10.57 0.75
C PHE A 186 1.93 11.02 -0.68
N LEU A 187 1.47 10.08 -1.50
CA LEU A 187 1.24 10.27 -2.90
C LEU A 187 -0.25 10.49 -3.08
N SER A 188 -0.60 11.74 -3.33
CA SER A 188 -1.94 12.28 -3.47
C SER A 188 -1.96 13.18 -4.72
N MET A 189 -2.95 14.08 -4.83
CA MET A 189 -2.89 15.15 -5.83
C MET A 189 -1.60 15.97 -5.68
N GLU A 190 -1.27 16.35 -4.45
CA GLU A 190 0.02 16.98 -4.12
C GLU A 190 0.94 15.95 -3.46
N LEU A 191 2.26 16.08 -3.66
CA LEU A 191 3.24 15.29 -2.94
C LEU A 191 3.38 15.85 -1.53
N MET A 192 2.94 15.09 -0.54
CA MET A 192 3.03 15.50 0.86
C MET A 192 4.22 14.83 1.54
N GLU A 193 4.94 15.57 2.38
CA GLU A 193 5.98 15.05 3.27
C GLU A 193 5.60 15.31 4.74
N SER A 194 5.90 14.32 5.59
CA SER A 194 5.93 14.47 7.04
C SER A 194 7.29 14.03 7.57
N THR A 195 7.75 14.67 8.65
CA THR A 195 8.95 14.27 9.40
C THR A 195 8.66 13.92 10.87
N ASP A 196 7.39 13.82 11.25
CA ASP A 196 6.94 13.57 12.63
C ASP A 196 6.04 12.33 12.76
N GLY A 197 6.17 11.42 11.79
CA GLY A 197 5.41 10.19 11.68
C GLY A 197 3.98 10.44 11.21
N GLY A 198 3.77 11.47 10.41
CA GLY A 198 2.50 11.79 9.76
C GLY A 198 1.51 12.54 10.62
N ARG A 199 1.92 13.16 11.74
CA ARG A 199 1.04 14.02 12.55
C ARG A 199 0.81 15.36 11.84
N THR A 200 1.88 15.93 11.30
CA THR A 200 1.83 17.10 10.41
C THR A 200 2.44 16.74 9.06
N ALA A 201 1.97 17.39 8.00
CA ALA A 201 2.48 17.18 6.65
C ALA A 201 2.41 18.48 5.83
N PHE A 202 3.36 18.64 4.91
CA PHE A 202 3.55 19.82 4.07
C PHE A 202 3.76 19.39 2.63
N TYR A 203 3.59 20.30 1.67
CA TYR A 203 4.00 20.03 0.28
C TYR A 203 5.51 19.80 0.24
N ALA A 204 5.92 18.66 -0.31
CA ALA A 204 7.33 18.31 -0.43
C ALA A 204 8.02 19.18 -1.49
N ASP A 205 7.38 19.33 -2.64
CA ASP A 205 7.85 20.20 -3.72
C ASP A 205 6.66 20.70 -4.56
N PRO A 206 6.37 22.03 -4.57
CA PRO A 206 5.29 22.60 -5.36
C PRO A 206 5.64 22.85 -6.84
N MET A 207 6.89 22.58 -7.26
CA MET A 207 7.38 22.88 -8.61
C MET A 207 7.26 21.70 -9.57
N ILE A 208 7.15 20.49 -9.05
CA ILE A 208 6.91 19.28 -9.85
C ILE A 208 5.42 19.13 -10.17
N HIS A 209 5.10 18.46 -11.27
CA HIS A 209 3.71 18.22 -11.65
C HIS A 209 2.97 17.40 -10.58
N VAL A 210 1.71 17.78 -10.33
CA VAL A 210 0.75 17.11 -9.44
C VAL A 210 0.39 15.70 -9.91
N ASP A 211 -0.51 15.02 -9.18
CA ASP A 211 -1.00 13.66 -9.44
C ASP A 211 0.10 12.60 -9.30
N HIS A 212 0.47 12.30 -8.04
CA HIS A 212 1.60 11.43 -7.72
C HIS A 212 1.18 9.96 -7.57
N HIS A 213 1.90 9.06 -8.25
CA HIS A 213 1.46 7.66 -8.44
C HIS A 213 2.51 6.58 -8.17
N ALA A 214 3.79 6.97 -8.08
CA ALA A 214 4.86 6.08 -7.69
C ALA A 214 5.97 6.86 -6.99
N ILE A 215 6.62 6.22 -6.03
CA ILE A 215 7.84 6.73 -5.41
C ILE A 215 8.76 5.55 -5.13
N TRP A 216 10.04 5.76 -5.40
CA TRP A 216 11.11 4.85 -5.01
C TRP A 216 12.17 5.64 -4.29
N MET A 217 12.57 5.16 -3.13
CA MET A 217 13.67 5.71 -2.34
C MET A 217 14.75 4.65 -2.28
N ASP A 218 15.98 5.06 -2.57
CA ASP A 218 17.11 4.15 -2.54
C ASP A 218 17.41 3.69 -1.11
N PRO A 219 17.36 2.36 -0.83
CA PRO A 219 17.66 1.83 0.50
C PRO A 219 19.08 2.16 1.01
N ALA A 220 20.05 2.35 0.09
CA ALA A 220 21.45 2.63 0.42
C ALA A 220 21.78 4.12 0.44
N ASN A 221 20.97 4.96 -0.22
CA ASN A 221 21.15 6.41 -0.27
C ASN A 221 19.79 7.13 -0.16
N PRO A 222 19.33 7.46 1.05
CA PRO A 222 18.00 8.05 1.27
C PRO A 222 17.81 9.43 0.62
N ASP A 223 18.89 10.06 0.17
CA ASP A 223 18.81 11.31 -0.59
C ASP A 223 18.36 11.11 -2.04
N ARG A 224 18.51 9.89 -2.58
CA ARG A 224 18.12 9.53 -3.94
C ARG A 224 16.68 9.03 -3.98
N ILE A 225 15.80 9.85 -4.53
CA ILE A 225 14.36 9.59 -4.65
C ILE A 225 13.93 9.75 -6.10
N LEU A 226 13.22 8.75 -6.63
CA LEU A 226 12.51 8.84 -7.90
C LEU A 226 11.01 8.94 -7.62
N GLN A 227 10.36 9.94 -8.21
CA GLN A 227 8.93 10.20 -8.01
C GLN A 227 8.25 10.23 -9.38
N GLY A 228 7.25 9.37 -9.58
CA GLY A 228 6.45 9.29 -10.81
C GLY A 228 5.09 9.95 -10.65
N ASN A 229 4.79 10.90 -11.52
CA ASN A 229 3.52 11.65 -11.57
C ASN A 229 3.01 11.74 -13.03
N ASP A 230 1.84 12.33 -13.24
CA ASP A 230 1.24 12.45 -14.58
C ASP A 230 2.06 13.31 -15.56
N GLY A 231 2.96 14.17 -15.05
CA GLY A 231 3.91 14.95 -15.84
C GLY A 231 5.23 14.24 -16.16
N GLY A 232 5.51 13.07 -15.57
CA GLY A 232 6.72 12.29 -15.81
C GLY A 232 7.41 11.81 -14.54
N ILE A 233 8.75 11.86 -14.54
CA ILE A 233 9.58 11.40 -13.42
C ILE A 233 10.42 12.56 -12.90
N ALA A 234 10.31 12.83 -11.61
CA ALA A 234 11.22 13.72 -10.87
C ALA A 234 12.29 12.90 -10.15
N LEU A 235 13.51 13.45 -10.07
CA LEU A 235 14.63 12.90 -9.32
C LEU A 235 15.07 13.91 -8.28
N SER A 236 15.08 13.49 -7.01
CA SER A 236 15.77 14.22 -5.95
C SER A 236 17.06 13.51 -5.59
N LEU A 237 18.10 14.29 -5.29
CA LEU A 237 19.41 13.84 -4.79
C LEU A 237 19.76 14.44 -3.42
N ASN A 238 18.77 15.01 -2.73
CA ASN A 238 18.93 15.65 -1.42
C ASN A 238 17.78 15.31 -0.46
N GLY A 239 17.10 14.19 -0.71
CA GLY A 239 16.06 13.66 0.17
C GLY A 239 14.73 14.39 0.05
N GLY A 240 14.40 14.94 -1.12
CA GLY A 240 13.14 15.60 -1.40
C GLY A 240 13.11 17.08 -1.01
N LYS A 241 14.28 17.72 -0.81
CA LYS A 241 14.34 19.17 -0.55
C LYS A 241 14.26 20.00 -1.82
N ASN A 242 14.71 19.44 -2.95
CA ASN A 242 14.54 19.93 -4.33
C ASN A 242 14.59 18.73 -5.30
#